data_AF-A0A8S1QPI3-F1
#
_entry.id   AF-A0A8S1QPI3-F1
#
_cell.length_a   1.000
_cell.length_b   1.000
_cell.length_c   1.000
_cell.angle_alpha   90.00
_cell.angle_beta   90.00
_cell.angle_gamma   90.00
#
_symmetry.space_group_name_H-M   'P 1'
#
loop_
_entity.id
_entity.type
_entity.pdbx_description
1 polymer ?
#
loop_
_entity_poly.entity_id
_entity_poly.type
_entity_poly.pdbx_seq_one_letter_code
_entity_poly.pdbx_strand_id
1 'polypeptide(L)'
;MIAIKLKQQQQNQQNALNNQDITQTGAWKRALSDQQEFNDAFPSDLKNLKITYPDIKNILYFEVEVKPEQSYWASGTIAFTVNISLEYPMVPPKVLCKKKIFHPNIDLEGKVCLNILREDWRPVSSLKDVIFGLMGLFTQLTNPTDPLNKEAAELMLKDKAQFAQVVKSTMKGGSYNNVLFDKIA
;
A
#
# COMPACT_ATOMS: atom_id res chain seq x y z
N MET A 1 9.86 -32.08 -22.48
CA MET A 1 8.39 -32.20 -22.53
C MET A 1 7.66 -31.76 -21.25
N ILE A 2 8.21 -32.00 -20.04
CA ILE A 2 7.52 -31.66 -18.77
C ILE A 2 7.40 -30.13 -18.53
N ALA A 3 8.47 -29.36 -18.75
CA ALA A 3 8.46 -27.90 -18.52
C ALA A 3 7.52 -27.12 -19.47
N ILE A 4 7.31 -27.63 -20.69
CA ILE A 4 6.39 -27.04 -21.67
C ILE A 4 4.94 -27.27 -21.24
N LYS A 5 4.62 -28.46 -20.70
CA LYS A 5 3.30 -28.78 -20.14
C LYS A 5 2.97 -27.93 -18.91
N LEU A 6 3.95 -27.65 -18.04
CA LEU A 6 3.77 -26.77 -16.88
C LEU A 6 3.50 -25.32 -17.29
N LYS A 7 4.24 -24.77 -18.28
CA LYS A 7 3.97 -23.43 -18.81
C LYS A 7 2.61 -23.34 -19.51
N GLN A 8 2.22 -24.36 -20.27
CA GLN A 8 0.89 -24.44 -20.88
C GLN A 8 -0.22 -24.56 -19.85
N GLN A 9 -0.03 -25.32 -18.76
CA GLN A 9 -1.01 -25.38 -17.66
C GLN A 9 -1.14 -24.05 -16.92
N GLN A 10 -0.03 -23.35 -16.66
CA GLN A 10 -0.04 -22.02 -16.06
C GLN A 10 -0.71 -20.98 -16.98
N GLN A 11 -0.43 -21.01 -18.29
CA GLN A 11 -1.11 -20.17 -19.27
C GLN A 11 -2.59 -20.51 -19.41
N ASN A 12 -2.97 -21.78 -19.38
CA ASN A 12 -4.37 -22.20 -19.45
C ASN A 12 -5.13 -21.86 -18.17
N GLN A 13 -4.50 -21.91 -17.00
CA GLN A 13 -5.06 -21.40 -15.75
C GLN A 13 -5.23 -19.88 -15.79
N GLN A 14 -4.23 -19.13 -16.27
CA GLN A 14 -4.35 -17.68 -16.47
C GLN A 14 -5.43 -17.30 -17.48
N ASN A 15 -5.58 -18.05 -18.57
CA ASN A 15 -6.63 -17.82 -19.57
C ASN A 15 -8.02 -18.20 -19.06
N ALA A 16 -8.14 -19.22 -18.20
CA ALA A 16 -9.40 -19.58 -17.54
C ALA A 16 -9.82 -18.52 -16.51
N LEU A 17 -8.86 -17.95 -15.77
CA LEU A 17 -9.09 -16.82 -14.86
C LEU A 17 -9.57 -15.56 -15.61
N ASN A 18 -9.05 -15.33 -16.83
CA ASN A 18 -9.47 -14.21 -17.67
C ASN A 18 -10.91 -14.31 -18.21
N ASN A 19 -11.51 -15.51 -18.21
CA ASN A 19 -12.89 -15.75 -18.67
C ASN A 19 -13.90 -15.92 -17.54
N GLN A 20 -13.45 -15.93 -16.28
CA GLN A 20 -14.37 -15.93 -15.14
C GLN A 20 -14.83 -14.51 -14.85
N ASP A 21 -16.15 -14.34 -14.77
CA ASP A 21 -16.76 -13.11 -14.28
C ASP A 21 -16.33 -12.90 -12.82
N ILE A 22 -15.31 -12.03 -12.64
CA ILE A 22 -14.69 -11.76 -11.34
C ILE A 22 -15.73 -11.31 -10.30
N THR A 23 -16.86 -10.74 -10.74
CA THR A 23 -17.93 -10.24 -9.87
C THR A 23 -18.63 -11.33 -9.06
N GLN A 24 -18.54 -12.59 -9.51
CA GLN A 24 -19.18 -13.72 -8.84
C GLN A 24 -18.30 -14.39 -7.78
N THR A 25 -17.01 -14.05 -7.75
CA THR A 25 -16.03 -14.67 -6.86
C THR A 25 -16.26 -14.31 -5.39
N GLY A 26 -15.81 -15.18 -4.47
CA GLY A 26 -15.86 -14.91 -3.03
C GLY A 26 -15.05 -13.67 -2.65
N ALA A 27 -13.86 -13.52 -3.24
CA ALA A 27 -13.00 -12.35 -3.06
C ALA A 27 -13.72 -11.04 -3.43
N TRP A 28 -14.43 -11.02 -4.56
CA TRP A 28 -15.21 -9.84 -4.98
C TRP A 28 -16.33 -9.50 -4.03
N LYS A 29 -17.16 -10.48 -3.66
CA LYS A 29 -18.27 -10.27 -2.72
C LYS A 29 -17.76 -9.78 -1.38
N ARG A 30 -16.63 -10.31 -0.91
CA ARG A 30 -15.98 -9.87 0.33
C ARG A 30 -15.42 -8.46 0.22
N ALA A 31 -14.70 -8.13 -0.85
CA ALA A 31 -14.16 -6.80 -1.09
C ALA A 31 -15.27 -5.73 -1.17
N LEU A 32 -16.40 -6.06 -1.81
CA LEU A 32 -17.57 -5.19 -1.86
C LEU A 32 -18.15 -4.93 -0.46
N SER A 33 -18.24 -5.96 0.38
CA SER A 33 -18.67 -5.83 1.78
C SER A 33 -17.72 -4.94 2.59
N ASP A 34 -16.41 -5.12 2.44
CA ASP A 34 -15.41 -4.31 3.15
C ASP A 34 -15.44 -2.84 2.68
N GLN A 35 -15.76 -2.59 1.40
CA GLN A 35 -15.94 -1.23 0.89
C GLN A 35 -17.16 -0.55 1.51
N GLN A 36 -18.28 -1.28 1.68
CA GLN A 36 -19.45 -0.77 2.39
C GLN A 36 -19.12 -0.47 3.85
N GLU A 37 -18.45 -1.39 4.53
CA GLU A 37 -18.00 -1.19 5.91
C GLU A 37 -17.10 0.05 6.05
N PHE A 38 -16.18 0.27 5.12
CA PHE A 38 -15.35 1.47 5.10
C PHE A 38 -16.20 2.74 4.91
N ASN A 39 -17.12 2.74 3.95
CA ASN A 39 -17.99 3.90 3.71
C ASN A 39 -18.92 4.21 4.89
N ASP A 40 -19.33 3.19 5.64
CA ASP A 40 -20.14 3.35 6.85
C ASP A 40 -19.31 3.87 8.03
N ALA A 41 -18.04 3.44 8.13
CA ALA A 41 -17.14 3.85 9.20
C ALA A 41 -16.55 5.25 9.01
N PHE A 42 -16.47 5.75 7.77
CA PHE A 42 -15.80 7.01 7.46
C PHE A 42 -16.70 7.99 6.71
N PRO A 43 -16.73 9.26 7.14
CA PRO A 43 -17.40 10.32 6.39
C PRO A 43 -16.81 10.45 4.97
N SER A 44 -17.68 10.65 3.98
CA SER A 44 -17.28 10.82 2.58
C SER A 44 -16.36 12.05 2.34
N ASP A 45 -16.27 12.95 3.30
CA ASP A 45 -15.52 14.20 3.27
C ASP A 45 -14.18 14.14 4.02
N LEU A 46 -13.66 12.94 4.32
CA LEU A 46 -12.33 12.77 4.91
C LEU A 46 -11.25 13.41 4.00
N LYS A 47 -10.75 14.58 4.36
CA LYS A 47 -9.85 15.38 3.48
C LYS A 47 -8.47 14.77 3.33
N ASN A 48 -8.06 13.94 4.29
CA ASN A 48 -6.73 13.35 4.38
C ASN A 48 -6.62 11.95 3.75
N LEU A 49 -7.72 11.43 3.18
CA LEU A 49 -7.76 10.12 2.56
C LEU A 49 -8.64 10.16 1.31
N LYS A 50 -8.19 9.55 0.22
CA LYS A 50 -8.99 9.41 -0.99
C LYS A 50 -8.78 8.03 -1.60
N ILE A 51 -9.88 7.36 -1.91
CA ILE A 51 -9.87 6.07 -2.60
C ILE A 51 -10.33 6.29 -4.04
N THR A 52 -9.61 5.72 -5.00
CA THR A 52 -9.99 5.77 -6.41
C THR A 52 -9.95 4.39 -7.05
N TYR A 53 -10.90 4.12 -7.94
CA TYR A 53 -10.99 2.87 -8.70
C TYR A 53 -10.70 3.20 -10.16
N PRO A 54 -9.49 2.90 -10.68
CA PRO A 54 -9.13 3.20 -12.06
C PRO A 54 -10.03 2.49 -13.07
N ASP A 55 -10.49 1.29 -12.74
CA ASP A 55 -11.53 0.58 -13.47
C ASP A 55 -12.71 0.30 -12.54
N ILE A 56 -13.86 0.93 -12.85
CA ILE A 56 -15.10 0.79 -12.07
C ILE A 56 -15.61 -0.65 -12.10
N LYS A 57 -15.25 -1.44 -13.13
CA LYS A 57 -15.60 -2.85 -13.25
C LYS A 57 -14.66 -3.77 -12.46
N ASN A 58 -13.57 -3.24 -11.90
CA ASN A 58 -12.59 -4.00 -11.13
C ASN A 58 -12.29 -3.35 -9.77
N ILE A 59 -13.14 -3.61 -8.77
CA ILE A 59 -12.96 -3.17 -7.38
C ILE A 59 -11.86 -3.93 -6.64
N LEU A 60 -11.32 -5.02 -7.22
CA LEU A 60 -10.17 -5.73 -6.66
C LEU A 60 -8.86 -4.95 -6.84
N TYR A 61 -8.87 -3.92 -7.67
CA TYR A 61 -7.75 -3.01 -7.84
C TYR A 61 -8.18 -1.57 -7.60
N PHE A 62 -7.57 -0.92 -6.62
CA PHE A 62 -7.84 0.47 -6.31
C PHE A 62 -6.59 1.19 -5.79
N GLU A 63 -6.67 2.50 -5.75
CA GLU A 63 -5.60 3.35 -5.23
C GLU A 63 -6.07 4.09 -3.98
N VAL A 64 -5.16 4.23 -3.03
CA VAL A 64 -5.36 4.95 -1.77
C VAL A 64 -4.37 6.11 -1.72
N GLU A 65 -4.87 7.34 -1.70
CA GLU A 65 -4.07 8.54 -1.47
C GLU A 65 -4.22 8.97 -0.01
N VAL A 66 -3.10 9.02 0.72
CA VAL A 66 -3.01 9.48 2.11
C VAL A 66 -2.32 10.83 2.13
N LYS A 67 -2.92 11.80 2.84
CA LYS A 67 -2.29 13.07 3.20
C LYS A 67 -2.05 13.05 4.70
N PRO A 68 -0.90 12.56 5.15
CA PRO A 68 -0.68 12.38 6.58
C PRO A 68 -0.67 13.75 7.26
N GLU A 69 -1.37 13.91 8.36
CA GLU A 69 -1.37 15.16 9.13
C GLU A 69 -0.40 15.05 10.30
N GLN A 70 0.17 16.17 10.75
CA GLN A 70 1.03 16.22 11.95
C GLN A 70 2.21 15.21 11.93
N SER A 71 2.76 14.93 10.73
CA SER A 71 3.86 13.99 10.51
C SER A 71 5.06 14.65 9.83
N TYR A 72 6.19 13.93 9.71
CA TYR A 72 7.31 14.35 8.87
C TYR A 72 6.91 14.58 7.40
N TRP A 73 5.83 13.94 6.95
CA TRP A 73 5.33 13.98 5.58
C TRP A 73 4.13 14.91 5.38
N ALA A 74 3.86 15.83 6.32
CA ALA A 74 2.58 16.56 6.40
C ALA A 74 2.18 17.41 5.18
N SER A 75 3.13 17.76 4.31
CA SER A 75 2.85 18.50 3.06
C SER A 75 2.70 17.60 1.83
N GLY A 76 2.93 16.29 1.98
CA GLY A 76 2.92 15.33 0.88
C GLY A 76 1.56 14.66 0.66
N THR A 77 1.34 14.18 -0.55
CA THR A 77 0.28 13.20 -0.87
C THR A 77 0.94 11.89 -1.29
N ILE A 78 0.77 10.82 -0.50
CA ILE A 78 1.34 9.50 -0.79
C ILE A 78 0.25 8.60 -1.35
N ALA A 79 0.48 8.06 -2.55
CA ALA A 79 -0.44 7.14 -3.21
C ALA A 79 0.06 5.69 -3.12
N PHE A 80 -0.86 4.78 -2.85
CA PHE A 80 -0.64 3.33 -2.81
C PHE A 80 -1.56 2.63 -3.79
N THR A 81 -1.09 1.56 -4.42
CA THR A 81 -1.94 0.60 -5.14
C THR A 81 -2.31 -0.53 -4.20
N VAL A 82 -3.57 -0.94 -4.19
CA VAL A 82 -4.07 -2.11 -3.48
C VAL A 82 -4.59 -3.11 -4.51
N ASN A 83 -4.05 -4.33 -4.49
CA ASN A 83 -4.42 -5.40 -5.39
C ASN A 83 -4.89 -6.62 -4.59
N ILE A 84 -6.16 -6.95 -4.72
CA ILE A 84 -6.83 -8.07 -4.05
C ILE A 84 -6.79 -9.28 -4.98
N SER A 85 -6.20 -10.39 -4.53
CA SER A 85 -6.22 -11.66 -5.27
C SER A 85 -7.53 -12.41 -5.06
N LEU A 86 -7.77 -13.45 -5.87
CA LEU A 86 -8.93 -14.33 -5.70
C LEU A 86 -8.90 -15.18 -4.42
N GLU A 87 -7.76 -15.24 -3.73
CA GLU A 87 -7.60 -15.91 -2.44
C GLU A 87 -8.05 -15.05 -1.27
N TYR A 88 -8.45 -13.79 -1.51
CA TYR A 88 -8.99 -12.92 -0.47
C TYR A 88 -10.29 -13.49 0.13
N PRO A 89 -10.46 -13.49 1.47
CA PRO A 89 -9.64 -12.87 2.51
C PRO A 89 -8.60 -13.79 3.17
N MET A 90 -8.34 -14.98 2.61
CA MET A 90 -7.37 -15.92 3.20
C MET A 90 -5.94 -15.38 3.13
N VAL A 91 -5.63 -14.63 2.07
CA VAL A 91 -4.40 -13.86 1.94
C VAL A 91 -4.70 -12.35 1.97
N PRO A 92 -3.79 -11.51 2.51
CA PRO A 92 -3.96 -10.06 2.51
C PRO A 92 -3.89 -9.51 1.08
N PRO A 93 -4.41 -8.29 0.85
CA PRO A 93 -4.16 -7.58 -0.39
C PRO A 93 -2.66 -7.25 -0.55
N LYS A 94 -2.18 -7.21 -1.79
CA LYS A 94 -0.85 -6.71 -2.09
C LYS A 94 -0.88 -5.19 -2.18
N VAL A 95 -0.06 -4.52 -1.38
CA VAL A 95 0.05 -3.07 -1.36
C VAL A 95 1.43 -2.61 -1.82
N LEU A 96 1.48 -1.59 -2.68
CA LEU A 96 2.72 -0.93 -3.11
C LEU A 96 2.54 0.58 -3.05
N CYS A 97 3.55 1.29 -2.55
CA CYS A 97 3.65 2.74 -2.69
C CYS A 97 4.01 3.08 -4.14
N LYS A 98 3.26 4.01 -4.75
CA LYS A 98 3.44 4.39 -6.16
C LYS A 98 4.66 5.29 -6.39
N LYS A 99 5.17 5.90 -5.33
CA LYS A 99 6.22 6.93 -5.38
C LYS A 99 7.39 6.52 -4.50
N LYS A 100 8.59 6.80 -4.97
CA LYS A 100 9.80 6.62 -4.18
C LYS A 100 9.87 7.74 -3.14
N ILE A 101 9.69 7.38 -1.87
CA ILE A 101 9.71 8.31 -0.74
C ILE A 101 10.76 7.89 0.28
N PHE A 102 11.26 8.84 1.05
CA PHE A 102 12.20 8.56 2.14
C PHE A 102 11.42 8.19 3.40
N HIS A 103 11.31 6.88 3.70
CA HIS A 103 10.52 6.35 4.81
C HIS A 103 11.11 5.02 5.32
N PRO A 104 11.23 4.80 6.65
CA PRO A 104 11.84 3.57 7.20
C PRO A 104 11.19 2.26 6.74
N ASN A 105 9.85 2.21 6.69
CA ASN A 105 9.09 1.00 6.36
C ASN A 105 8.65 0.88 4.89
N ILE A 106 9.18 1.71 3.97
CA ILE A 106 8.88 1.64 2.53
C ILE A 106 10.20 1.62 1.77
N ASP A 107 10.41 0.59 0.93
CA ASP A 107 11.63 0.50 0.11
C ASP A 107 11.55 1.38 -1.15
N LEU A 108 12.67 1.44 -1.89
CA LEU A 108 12.77 2.25 -3.10
C LEU A 108 11.96 1.69 -4.29
N GLU A 109 11.49 0.45 -4.21
CA GLU A 109 10.60 -0.20 -5.17
C GLU A 109 9.11 -0.05 -4.77
N GLY A 110 8.83 0.61 -3.65
CA GLY A 110 7.49 0.85 -3.13
C GLY A 110 6.93 -0.28 -2.27
N LYS A 111 7.70 -1.32 -1.92
CA LYS A 111 7.20 -2.35 -1.00
C LYS A 111 7.00 -1.76 0.38
N VAL A 112 5.90 -2.17 1.01
CA VAL A 112 5.48 -1.68 2.32
C VAL A 112 5.73 -2.77 3.37
N CYS A 113 6.32 -2.40 4.50
CA CYS A 113 6.40 -3.24 5.69
C CYS A 113 5.34 -2.78 6.69
N LEU A 114 4.28 -3.58 6.78
CA LEU A 114 3.15 -3.35 7.68
C LEU A 114 2.63 -4.73 8.12
N ASN A 115 2.59 -4.99 9.41
CA ASN A 115 2.36 -6.35 9.93
C ASN A 115 0.98 -6.90 9.53
N ILE A 116 -0.04 -6.04 9.39
CA ILE A 116 -1.38 -6.46 8.93
C ILE A 116 -1.36 -7.01 7.51
N LEU A 117 -0.32 -6.73 6.71
CA LEU A 117 -0.13 -7.29 5.37
C LEU A 117 0.70 -8.59 5.38
N ARG A 118 1.05 -9.11 6.57
CA ARG A 118 1.94 -10.25 6.78
C ARG A 118 1.46 -11.09 7.97
N GLU A 119 2.22 -11.14 9.06
CA GLU A 119 2.01 -12.03 10.20
C GLU A 119 0.74 -11.74 11.02
N ASP A 120 0.24 -10.50 10.99
CA ASP A 120 -0.96 -10.10 11.72
C ASP A 120 -2.23 -10.22 10.87
N TRP A 121 -2.12 -10.54 9.57
CA TRP A 121 -3.29 -10.74 8.72
C TRP A 121 -4.14 -11.92 9.22
N ARG A 122 -5.44 -11.70 9.34
CA ARG A 122 -6.41 -12.75 9.61
C ARG A 122 -7.58 -12.60 8.63
N PRO A 123 -8.29 -13.68 8.25
CA PRO A 123 -9.46 -13.56 7.38
C PRO A 123 -10.59 -12.68 7.93
N VAL A 124 -10.58 -12.36 9.23
CA VAL A 124 -11.49 -11.40 9.87
C VAL A 124 -11.07 -9.95 9.67
N SER A 125 -9.80 -9.69 9.35
CA SER A 125 -9.32 -8.37 8.95
C SER A 125 -9.99 -7.92 7.65
N SER A 126 -10.11 -6.61 7.46
CA SER A 126 -10.82 -5.97 6.36
C SER A 126 -9.95 -4.92 5.66
N LEU A 127 -10.42 -4.43 4.51
CA LEU A 127 -9.73 -3.35 3.79
C LEU A 127 -9.61 -2.06 4.62
N LYS A 128 -10.55 -1.80 5.54
CA LYS A 128 -10.47 -0.63 6.43
C LYS A 128 -9.23 -0.70 7.34
N ASP A 129 -8.90 -1.90 7.84
CA ASP A 129 -7.77 -2.11 8.76
C ASP A 129 -6.45 -1.88 8.02
N VAL A 130 -6.39 -2.32 6.76
CA VAL A 130 -5.25 -2.05 5.87
C VAL A 130 -5.09 -0.54 5.66
N ILE A 131 -6.16 0.17 5.32
CA ILE A 131 -6.15 1.61 5.06
C ILE A 131 -5.72 2.39 6.32
N PHE A 132 -6.26 2.05 7.49
CA PHE A 132 -5.82 2.61 8.77
C PHE A 132 -4.34 2.33 9.04
N GLY A 133 -3.86 1.13 8.74
CA GLY A 133 -2.45 0.78 8.84
C GLY A 133 -1.57 1.64 7.94
N LEU A 134 -2.00 1.89 6.69
CA LEU A 134 -1.27 2.79 5.77
C LEU A 134 -1.22 4.23 6.27
N MET A 135 -2.31 4.74 6.85
CA MET A 135 -2.30 6.06 7.49
C MET A 135 -1.34 6.08 8.70
N GLY A 136 -1.40 5.03 9.52
CA GLY A 136 -0.58 4.87 10.71
C GLY A 136 0.92 4.80 10.42
N LEU A 137 1.34 4.33 9.24
CA LEU A 137 2.76 4.28 8.84
C LEU A 137 3.44 5.64 8.91
N PHE A 138 2.70 6.73 8.70
CA PHE A 138 3.23 8.09 8.76
C PHE A 138 3.15 8.72 10.15
N THR A 139 2.62 7.99 11.13
CA THR A 139 2.43 8.46 12.51
C THR A 139 2.92 7.40 13.50
N GLN A 140 2.02 6.74 14.24
CA GLN A 140 2.37 5.82 15.33
C GLN A 140 2.97 4.49 14.88
N LEU A 141 2.78 4.08 13.62
CA LEU A 141 3.32 2.84 13.07
C LEU A 141 4.63 3.03 12.30
N THR A 142 5.19 4.26 12.25
CA THR A 142 6.56 4.44 11.74
C THR A 142 7.52 3.68 12.64
N ASN A 143 8.18 2.65 12.12
CA ASN A 143 9.06 1.78 12.89
C ASN A 143 10.49 1.74 12.33
N PRO A 144 11.49 2.36 12.97
CA PRO A 144 12.88 2.26 12.54
C PRO A 144 13.60 0.97 12.99
N THR A 145 12.96 0.08 13.78
CA THR A 145 13.63 -1.13 14.30
C THR A 145 13.58 -2.33 13.36
N ASP A 146 12.58 -2.40 12.47
CA ASP A 146 12.50 -3.38 11.38
C ASP A 146 12.29 -2.65 10.04
N PRO A 147 13.33 -1.98 9.51
CA PRO A 147 13.18 -1.10 8.36
C PRO A 147 13.41 -1.83 7.03
N LEU A 148 12.67 -1.39 6.01
CA LEU A 148 13.00 -1.71 4.62
C LEU A 148 14.02 -0.73 4.03
N ASN A 149 14.04 0.50 4.53
CA ASN A 149 14.99 1.55 4.16
C ASN A 149 15.89 1.84 5.36
N LYS A 150 17.09 1.23 5.37
CA LYS A 150 18.02 1.31 6.49
C LYS A 150 18.53 2.73 6.68
N GLU A 151 18.81 3.44 5.60
CA GLU A 151 19.30 4.82 5.60
C GLU A 151 18.29 5.76 6.26
N ALA A 152 17.00 5.61 5.96
CA ALA A 152 15.94 6.37 6.59
C ALA A 152 15.82 6.07 8.08
N ALA A 153 15.90 4.79 8.47
CA ALA A 153 15.79 4.35 9.85
C ALA A 153 16.99 4.82 10.70
N GLU A 154 18.21 4.63 10.21
CA GLU A 154 19.44 5.07 10.87
C GLU A 154 19.45 6.58 11.08
N LEU A 155 19.06 7.35 10.06
CA LEU A 155 18.97 8.81 10.19
C LEU A 155 17.90 9.22 11.20
N MET A 156 16.72 8.58 11.18
CA MET A 156 15.64 8.86 12.12
C MET A 156 16.04 8.59 13.58
N LEU A 157 16.79 7.52 13.83
CA LEU A 157 17.29 7.15 15.15
C LEU A 157 18.41 8.09 15.63
N LYS A 158 19.31 8.48 14.71
CA LYS A 158 20.49 9.28 15.03
C LYS A 158 20.17 10.76 15.20
N ASP A 159 19.40 11.35 14.28
CA ASP A 159 19.11 12.77 14.25
C ASP A 159 17.73 13.04 13.64
N LYS A 160 16.74 13.21 14.52
CA LYS A 160 15.34 13.49 14.12
C LYS A 160 15.19 14.83 13.39
N ALA A 161 16.04 15.82 13.69
CA ALA A 161 15.97 17.13 13.05
C ALA A 161 16.51 17.04 11.61
N GLN A 162 17.64 16.38 11.42
CA GLN A 162 18.18 16.10 10.09
C GLN A 162 17.24 15.22 9.28
N PHE A 163 16.65 14.18 9.88
CA PHE A 163 15.63 13.34 9.25
C PHE A 163 14.46 14.18 8.72
N ALA A 164 13.93 15.10 9.53
CA ALA A 164 12.85 16.00 9.11
C ALA A 164 13.24 16.86 7.89
N GLN A 165 14.47 17.38 7.85
CA GLN A 165 14.94 18.18 6.72
C GLN A 165 15.10 17.34 5.45
N VAL A 166 15.63 16.12 5.58
CA VAL A 166 15.79 15.18 4.46
C VAL A 166 14.43 14.77 3.90
N VAL A 167 13.46 14.44 4.76
CA VAL A 167 12.08 14.15 4.33
C VAL A 167 11.50 15.35 3.59
N LYS A 168 11.58 16.55 4.15
CA LYS A 168 11.08 17.78 3.49
C LYS A 168 11.73 18.05 2.13
N SER A 169 13.02 17.81 1.99
CA SER A 169 13.76 17.97 0.74
C SER A 169 13.35 16.92 -0.30
N THR A 170 13.34 15.64 0.10
CA THR A 170 13.00 14.52 -0.80
C THR A 170 11.55 14.57 -1.27
N MET A 171 10.61 15.00 -0.42
CA MET A 171 9.21 15.24 -0.83
C MET A 171 9.06 16.25 -1.96
N LYS A 172 10.01 17.17 -2.13
CA LYS A 172 10.02 18.17 -3.21
C LYS A 172 10.73 17.69 -4.48
N GLY A 173 11.13 16.42 -4.53
CA GLY A 173 11.94 15.85 -5.62
C GLY A 173 13.45 15.98 -5.40
N GLY A 174 13.89 16.17 -4.16
CA GLY A 174 15.30 16.20 -3.80
C GLY A 174 15.96 14.81 -3.85
N SER A 175 17.27 14.78 -3.59
CA SER A 175 18.04 13.55 -3.47
C SER A 175 18.67 13.40 -2.09
N TYR A 176 18.94 12.15 -1.70
CA TYR A 176 19.70 11.81 -0.51
C TYR A 176 20.57 10.58 -0.81
N ASN A 177 21.86 10.62 -0.45
CA ASN A 177 22.84 9.56 -0.75
C ASN A 177 22.79 9.07 -2.22
N ASN A 178 22.79 10.01 -3.18
CA ASN A 178 22.72 9.74 -4.62
C ASN A 178 21.42 9.07 -5.12
N VAL A 179 20.41 8.94 -4.26
CA VAL A 179 19.07 8.46 -4.65
C VAL A 179 18.17 9.67 -4.87
N LEU A 180 17.62 9.80 -6.07
CA LEU A 180 16.58 10.77 -6.41
C LEU A 180 15.21 10.24 -5.98
N PHE A 181 14.44 11.07 -5.27
CA PHE A 181 13.08 10.77 -4.79
C PHE A 181 12.02 11.49 -5.62
N ASP A 182 10.81 10.96 -5.59
CA ASP A 182 9.70 11.54 -6.33
C ASP A 182 9.13 12.77 -5.60
N LYS A 183 8.71 13.77 -6.37
CA LYS A 183 7.97 14.91 -5.84
C LYS A 183 6.56 14.48 -5.44
N ILE A 184 6.22 14.69 -4.17
CA ILE A 184 4.91 14.41 -3.58
C ILE A 184 4.29 15.62 -2.83
N ALA A 185 5.05 16.71 -2.69
CA ALA A 185 4.66 17.98 -2.06
C ALA A 185 4.83 19.18 -3.02
#